data_AF-E3LQ56-F1
#
_entry.id   AF-E3LQ56-F1
#
_cell.length_a   1.000
_cell.length_b   1.000
_cell.length_c   1.000
_cell.angle_alpha   90.00
_cell.angle_beta   90.00
_cell.angle_gamma   90.00
#
_symmetry.space_group_name_H-M   'P 1'
#
loop_
_entity.id
_entity.type
_entity.pdbx_description
1 polymer ?
#
loop_
_entity_poly.entity_id
_entity_poly.type
_entity_poly.pdbx_seq_one_letter_code
_entity_poly.pdbx_strand_id
1 'polypeptide(L)' 'MTRVAMKADKMDHHPEWFNVYNKVNVTLSTHDCGGLSQNDVQLAIFMEYVVNN' A
#
# COMPACT_ATOMS: atom_id res chain seq x y z
N MET A 1 -6.49 -7.35 1.65
CA MET A 1 -5.77 -6.61 2.71
C MET A 1 -4.62 -7.42 3.32
N THR A 2 -4.83 -8.63 3.84
CA THR A 2 -3.77 -9.43 4.50
C THR A 2 -2.48 -9.60 3.67
N ARG A 3 -2.60 -9.95 2.38
CA ARG A 3 -1.45 -10.05 1.46
C ARG A 3 -0.64 -8.74 1.37
N VAL A 4 -1.34 -7.61 1.34
CA VAL A 4 -0.75 -6.27 1.30
C VAL A 4 -0.06 -5.94 2.62
N ALA A 5 -0.67 -6.28 3.75
CA ALA A 5 -0.06 -6.08 5.07
C ALA A 5 1.27 -6.82 5.22
N MET A 6 1.36 -8.09 4.77
CA MET A 6 2.61 -8.86 4.80
C MET A 6 3.70 -8.24 3.92
N LYS A 7 3.32 -7.66 2.78
CA LYS A 7 4.27 -7.00 1.87
C LYS A 7 4.73 -5.66 2.41
N ALA A 8 3.82 -4.87 2.99
CA ALA A 8 4.12 -3.60 3.65
C ALA A 8 5.15 -3.78 4.77
N ASP A 9 4.92 -4.78 5.65
CA ASP A 9 5.83 -5.12 6.75
C ASP A 9 7.23 -5.52 6.23
N LYS A 10 7.30 -6.34 5.17
CA LYS A 10 8.57 -6.70 4.53
C LYS A 10 9.30 -5.50 3.89
N MET A 11 8.55 -4.49 3.44
CA MET A 11 9.11 -3.29 2.81
C MET A 11 9.43 -2.19 3.83
N ASP A 12 9.01 -2.35 5.09
CA ASP A 12 8.93 -1.27 6.08
C ASP A 12 8.25 -0.01 5.51
N HIS A 13 7.20 -0.22 4.71
CA HIS A 13 6.46 0.84 4.04
C HIS A 13 4.97 0.55 4.09
N HIS A 14 4.24 1.37 4.83
CA HIS A 14 2.85 1.08 5.21
C HIS A 14 1.87 2.00 4.47
N PRO A 15 0.75 1.46 3.96
CA PRO A 15 -0.28 2.30 3.38
C PRO A 15 -1.13 2.97 4.45
N GLU A 16 -1.66 4.15 4.14
CA GLU A 16 -2.84 4.65 4.81
C GLU A 16 -4.06 4.11 4.07
N TRP A 17 -4.96 3.42 4.77
CA TRP A 17 -6.18 2.90 4.15
C TRP A 17 -7.40 2.99 5.04
N PHE A 18 -8.56 3.08 4.40
CA PHE A 18 -9.86 3.10 5.04
C PHE A 18 -10.75 2.04 4.41
N ASN A 19 -11.24 1.09 5.22
CA ASN A 19 -12.07 -0.01 4.75
C ASN A 19 -13.51 0.12 5.26
N VAL A 20 -14.46 -0.04 4.34
CA VAL A 20 -15.89 -0.20 4.65
C VAL A 20 -16.42 -1.40 3.87
N TYR A 21 -16.72 -2.47 4.59
CA TYR A 21 -17.21 -3.73 4.03
C TYR A 21 -16.29 -4.23 2.88
N ASN A 22 -16.77 -4.12 1.64
CA ASN A 22 -16.08 -4.62 0.45
C ASN A 22 -15.21 -3.57 -0.26
N LYS A 23 -15.09 -2.34 0.26
CA LYS A 23 -14.29 -1.27 -0.35
C LYS A 23 -13.12 -0.88 0.54
N VAL A 24 -11.97 -0.67 -0.07
CA VAL A 24 -10.76 -0.17 0.59
C VAL A 24 -10.27 1.03 -0.20
N ASN A 25 -10.28 2.21 0.42
CA ASN A 25 -9.65 3.40 -0.12
C ASN A 25 -8.21 3.45 0.41
N VAL A 26 -7.24 3.70 -0.48
CA VAL A 26 -5.81 3.66 -0.15
C VAL A 26 -5.15 4.97 -0.55
N THR A 27 -4.31 5.50 0.34
CA THR A 27 -3.40 6.62 0.11
C THR A 27 -1.98 6.16 0.40
N LEU A 28 -1.06 6.50 -0.50
CA LEU A 28 0.36 6.16 -0.40
C LEU A 28 1.19 7.43 -0.41
N SER A 29 2.09 7.54 0.57
CA SER A 29 3.10 8.57 0.68
C SER A 29 4.24 8.05 1.54
N THR A 30 5.40 8.64 1.38
CA THR A 30 6.59 8.38 2.19
C THR A 30 6.81 9.56 3.11
N HIS A 31 6.59 9.34 4.42
CA HIS A 31 6.69 10.38 5.45
C HIS A 31 8.07 11.06 5.45
N ASP A 32 9.14 10.28 5.35
CA ASP A 32 10.51 10.78 5.47
C ASP A 32 10.91 11.76 4.37
N CYS A 33 10.31 11.66 3.18
CA CYS A 33 10.52 12.63 2.10
C CYS A 33 9.38 13.65 1.95
N GLY A 34 8.35 13.58 2.81
CA GLY A 34 7.19 14.48 2.76
C GLY A 34 6.40 14.41 1.46
N GLY A 35 6.44 13.27 0.75
CA GLY A 35 5.89 13.15 -0.59
C GLY A 35 5.92 11.73 -1.13
N LEU A 36 6.07 11.58 -2.44
CA LEU A 36 6.17 10.27 -3.08
C LEU A 36 7.62 9.79 -3.11
N SER A 37 7.79 8.48 -2.96
CA SER A 37 9.05 7.78 -3.19
C SER A 37 8.85 6.53 -4.05
N GLN A 38 9.95 5.84 -4.36
CA GLN A 38 9.90 4.56 -5.06
C GLN A 38 9.16 3.47 -4.26
N ASN A 39 9.13 3.57 -2.93
CA ASN A 39 8.43 2.60 -2.08
C ASN A 39 6.92 2.66 -2.29
N ASP A 40 6.37 3.86 -2.49
CA ASP A 40 4.94 4.06 -2.82
C ASP A 40 4.58 3.37 -4.14
N VAL A 41 5.41 3.57 -5.18
CA VAL A 41 5.21 2.96 -6.49
C VAL A 41 5.29 1.43 -6.40
N GLN A 42 6.28 0.90 -5.68
CA GLN A 42 6.43 -0.55 -5.53
C GLN A 42 5.25 -1.19 -4.77
N LEU A 43 4.77 -0.53 -3.72
CA LEU A 43 3.63 -1.02 -2.95
C LEU A 43 2.33 -0.95 -3.78
N ALA A 44 2.14 0.13 -4.55
CA ALA A 44 1.01 0.27 -5.46
C ALA A 44 0.97 -0.85 -6.52
N ILE A 45 2.11 -1.14 -7.17
CA ILE A 45 2.22 -2.22 -8.16
C ILE A 45 1.85 -3.58 -7.53
N PHE A 46 2.32 -3.83 -6.31
CA PHE A 46 1.97 -5.06 -5.61
C PHE A 46 0.47 -5.13 -5.28
N MET A 47 -0.15 -4.03 -4.85
CA MET A 47 -1.59 -3.98 -4.63
C MET A 47 -2.39 -4.27 -5.91
N GLU A 48 -1.97 -3.69 -7.04
CA GLU A 48 -2.59 -3.96 -8.35
C GLU A 48 -2.51 -5.44 -8.71
N TYR A 49 -1.35 -6.07 -8.51
CA TYR A 49 -1.19 -7.51 -8.67
C TYR A 49 -2.13 -8.31 -7.75
N VAL A 50 -2.29 -7.89 -6.49
CA VAL A 50 -3.16 -8.57 -5.52
C VAL A 50 -4.65 -8.46 -5.89
N VAL A 51 -5.08 -7.37 -6.52
CA VAL A 51 -6.49 -7.17 -6.92
C VAL A 51 -6.84 -7.97 -8.17
N ASN A 52 -5.88 -8.16 -9.08
CA ASN A 52 -6.09 -8.86 -10.35
C ASN A 52 -5.85 -10.39 -10.31
N ASN A 53 -5.50 -10.96 -9.14
CA ASN A 53 -5.33 -12.40 -8.91
C ASN A 53 -6.24 -12.89 -7.79
#